data_AF-A0A962TWP4-F1
#
_entry.id   AF-A0A962TWP4-F1
#
_cell.length_a   1.000
_cell.length_b   1.000
_cell.length_c   1.000
_cell.angle_alpha   90.00
_cell.angle_beta   90.00
_cell.angle_gamma   90.00
#
_symmetry.space_group_name_H-M   'P 1'
#
loop_
_entity.id
_entity.type
_entity.pdbx_description
1 polymer ?
#
loop_
_entity_poly.entity_id
_entity_poly.type
_entity_poly.pdbx_seq_one_letter_code
_entity_poly.pdbx_strand_id
1 'polypeptide(L)'
;MLFDFLCPETALLDGLSQFKPEYDFTVCSDVLLDKYIAASALQKALRRKNLKQAMFAAAVLKRIDEGYLFRRLKCCALEDVGPADLDTVSQVLWVSGKRDWMSRHGGSDFVLAYLLHRLCQSKALRTTDNLIYTACKSPLYAGQREVFSGMTLGELADAFMEEDRDAAELTLLAYFMCGTRYPCDDLDLKKGSPDHLLDTCYSFGVPAFLTDMLKLSRSYEFFVSLVPAWIQLERADTIRIVNEALASSVMIGSWPSEALDRHTAAGKRSYRLFLKSCPPVSGFIAKHLPKADAVDLIAWAVFVLEGQCLNNKIEYDEANRLQELTEDAWMSSKDMTAEVQTELLALVKDNMETLHDSRQQIMSNINNLHLSAR
;
A
#
# COMPACT_ATOMS: atom_id res chain seq x y z
N MET A 1 -3.87 25.12 -0.75
CA MET A 1 -5.08 25.30 0.10
C MET A 1 -4.63 25.39 1.55
N LEU A 2 -4.95 26.45 2.30
CA LEU A 2 -4.64 26.50 3.73
C LEU A 2 -5.72 25.70 4.47
N PHE A 3 -5.41 24.46 4.83
CA PHE A 3 -6.27 23.65 5.68
C PHE A 3 -5.98 24.02 7.14
N ASP A 4 -7.03 24.35 7.91
CA ASP A 4 -6.95 24.43 9.37
C ASP A 4 -6.75 23.00 9.91
N PHE A 5 -5.49 22.59 10.00
CA PHE A 5 -5.14 21.27 10.48
C PHE A 5 -5.32 21.21 12.00
N LEU A 6 -6.41 20.59 12.45
CA LEU A 6 -6.64 20.33 13.86
C LEU A 6 -5.60 19.35 14.40
N CYS A 7 -5.29 19.45 15.69
CA CYS A 7 -4.55 18.39 16.38
C CYS A 7 -5.25 17.04 16.12
N PRO A 8 -4.54 15.98 15.69
CA PRO A 8 -5.16 14.70 15.36
C PRO A 8 -6.03 14.12 16.47
N GLU A 9 -5.68 14.39 17.73
CA GLU A 9 -6.51 14.01 18.89
C GLU A 9 -7.86 14.72 18.88
N THR A 10 -7.86 16.04 18.69
CA THR A 10 -9.08 16.86 18.65
C THR A 10 -9.97 16.47 17.49
N ALA A 11 -9.40 16.33 16.28
CA ALA A 11 -10.14 15.89 15.10
C ALA A 11 -10.78 14.51 15.30
N LEU A 12 -10.04 13.59 15.94
CA LEU A 12 -10.53 12.26 16.26
C LEU A 12 -11.65 12.29 17.31
N LEU A 13 -11.52 13.08 18.38
CA LEU A 13 -12.56 13.24 19.41
C LEU A 13 -13.85 13.82 18.83
N ASP A 14 -13.73 14.88 18.03
CA ASP A 14 -14.87 15.52 17.37
C ASP A 14 -15.57 14.52 16.44
N GLY A 15 -14.79 13.79 15.64
CA GLY A 15 -15.29 12.75 14.75
C GLY A 15 -16.00 11.61 15.49
N LEU A 16 -15.40 11.10 16.56
CA LEU A 16 -15.98 10.03 17.38
C LEU A 16 -17.28 10.46 18.05
N SER A 17 -17.39 11.71 18.50
CA SER A 17 -18.61 12.25 19.12
C SER A 17 -19.82 12.28 18.16
N GLN A 18 -19.54 12.37 16.86
CA GLN A 18 -20.55 12.42 15.80
C GLN A 18 -20.79 11.06 15.15
N PHE A 19 -19.92 10.07 15.43
CA PHE A 19 -19.95 8.76 14.81
C PHE A 19 -21.05 7.88 15.40
N LYS A 20 -22.06 7.57 14.58
CA LYS A 20 -23.22 6.76 14.97
C LYS A 20 -23.51 5.50 14.12
N PRO A 21 -22.58 4.91 13.34
CA PRO A 21 -22.93 3.72 12.60
C PRO A 21 -22.95 2.48 13.49
N GLU A 22 -23.79 1.55 13.08
CA GLU A 22 -23.75 0.18 13.56
C GLU A 22 -22.51 -0.51 12.99
N TYR A 23 -21.77 -1.20 13.84
CA TYR A 23 -20.64 -2.04 13.43
C TYR A 23 -20.71 -3.36 14.18
N ASP A 24 -20.26 -4.41 13.51
CA ASP A 24 -20.20 -5.75 14.07
C ASP A 24 -18.84 -6.37 13.75
N PHE A 25 -18.04 -6.60 14.78
CA PHE A 25 -16.76 -7.31 14.69
C PHE A 25 -16.91 -8.80 15.07
N THR A 26 -18.12 -9.34 15.04
CA THR A 26 -18.36 -10.77 15.23
C THR A 26 -17.81 -11.56 14.05
N VAL A 27 -16.88 -12.47 14.35
CA VAL A 27 -16.30 -13.38 13.36
C VAL A 27 -16.88 -14.78 13.59
N CYS A 28 -17.58 -15.31 12.58
CA CYS A 28 -18.12 -16.66 12.61
C CYS A 28 -17.01 -17.71 12.91
N SER A 29 -17.37 -18.79 13.61
CA SER A 29 -16.42 -19.80 14.10
C SER A 29 -15.82 -20.71 13.02
N ASP A 30 -16.42 -20.68 11.83
CA ASP A 30 -16.04 -21.42 10.61
C ASP A 30 -15.09 -20.64 9.68
N VAL A 31 -14.86 -19.35 9.95
CA VAL A 31 -13.93 -18.53 9.17
C VAL A 31 -12.48 -19.00 9.38
N LEU A 32 -11.76 -19.21 8.28
CA LEU A 32 -10.32 -19.48 8.31
C LEU A 32 -9.57 -18.29 8.91
N LEU A 33 -8.86 -18.52 10.02
CA LEU A 33 -8.06 -17.50 10.69
C LEU A 33 -6.64 -17.47 10.12
N ASP A 34 -6.44 -16.72 9.03
CA ASP A 34 -5.11 -16.44 8.45
C ASP A 34 -4.82 -14.93 8.47
N LYS A 35 -3.77 -14.54 9.21
CA LYS A 35 -3.41 -13.13 9.40
C LYS A 35 -2.99 -12.42 8.11
N TYR A 36 -2.36 -13.14 7.17
CA TYR A 36 -1.86 -12.54 5.94
C TYR A 36 -2.98 -12.36 4.92
N ILE A 37 -3.90 -13.33 4.83
CA ILE A 37 -5.12 -13.19 4.02
C ILE A 37 -5.97 -12.04 4.56
N ALA A 38 -6.20 -11.97 5.87
CA ALA A 38 -6.97 -10.88 6.49
C ALA A 38 -6.33 -9.50 6.27
N ALA A 39 -5.01 -9.37 6.42
CA ALA A 39 -4.29 -8.13 6.13
C ALA A 39 -4.39 -7.71 4.65
N SER A 40 -4.25 -8.68 3.74
CA SER A 40 -4.39 -8.47 2.29
C SER A 40 -5.82 -8.05 1.91
N ALA A 41 -6.83 -8.72 2.48
CA ALA A 41 -8.24 -8.41 2.28
C ALA A 41 -8.61 -7.01 2.81
N LEU A 42 -8.11 -6.65 4.00
CA LEU A 42 -8.33 -5.31 4.58
C LEU A 42 -7.84 -4.22 3.63
N GLN A 43 -6.59 -4.33 3.16
CA GLN A 43 -6.00 -3.33 2.27
C GLN A 43 -6.81 -3.18 0.98
N LYS A 44 -7.15 -4.29 0.33
CA LYS A 44 -7.88 -4.28 -0.95
C LYS A 44 -9.32 -3.78 -0.78
N ALA A 45 -9.96 -4.09 0.35
CA ALA A 45 -11.26 -3.54 0.68
C ALA A 45 -11.21 -2.01 0.86
N LEU A 46 -10.18 -1.46 1.50
CA LEU A 46 -9.98 -0.02 1.63
C LEU A 46 -9.75 0.66 0.28
N ARG A 47 -8.89 0.09 -0.58
CA ARG A 47 -8.66 0.56 -1.96
C ARG A 47 -9.95 0.62 -2.78
N ARG A 48 -10.80 -0.41 -2.65
CA ARG A 48 -12.09 -0.57 -3.34
C ARG A 48 -13.25 0.15 -2.66
N LYS A 49 -13.02 0.84 -1.53
CA LYS A 49 -14.04 1.52 -0.72
C LYS A 49 -15.17 0.58 -0.24
N ASN A 50 -14.84 -0.69 -0.02
CA ASN A 50 -15.78 -1.72 0.47
C ASN A 50 -15.70 -1.83 2.00
N LEU A 51 -16.48 -0.99 2.68
CA LEU A 51 -16.47 -0.91 4.15
C LEU A 51 -16.83 -2.24 4.83
N LYS A 52 -17.84 -2.96 4.30
CA LYS A 52 -18.28 -4.24 4.88
C LYS A 52 -17.14 -5.26 4.90
N GLN A 53 -16.42 -5.38 3.78
CA GLN A 53 -15.29 -6.29 3.68
C GLN A 53 -14.09 -5.82 4.53
N ALA A 54 -13.88 -4.50 4.63
CA ALA A 54 -12.83 -3.94 5.48
C ALA A 54 -13.11 -4.23 6.97
N MET A 55 -14.35 -4.04 7.45
CA MET A 55 -14.77 -4.38 8.81
C MET A 55 -14.59 -5.88 9.10
N PHE A 56 -15.03 -6.76 8.20
CA PHE A 56 -14.85 -8.21 8.34
C PHE A 56 -13.36 -8.59 8.44
N ALA A 57 -12.53 -8.11 7.51
CA ALA A 57 -11.10 -8.41 7.49
C ALA A 57 -10.39 -7.88 8.76
N ALA A 58 -10.77 -6.68 9.21
CA ALA A 58 -10.26 -6.10 10.44
C ALA A 58 -10.71 -6.89 11.68
N ALA A 59 -11.95 -7.40 11.72
CA ALA A 59 -12.45 -8.26 12.81
C ALA A 59 -11.61 -9.53 12.95
N VAL A 60 -11.36 -10.21 11.82
CA VAL A 60 -10.52 -11.42 11.80
C VAL A 60 -9.10 -11.08 12.23
N LEU A 61 -8.50 -10.01 11.69
CA LEU A 61 -7.13 -9.65 12.02
C LEU A 61 -6.98 -9.22 13.48
N LYS A 62 -7.95 -8.48 14.04
CA LYS A 62 -8.02 -8.10 15.45
C LYS A 62 -8.04 -9.33 16.36
N ARG A 63 -8.87 -10.32 16.01
CA ARG A 63 -9.00 -11.59 16.75
C ARG A 63 -7.69 -12.36 16.79
N ILE A 64 -6.88 -12.29 15.73
CA ILE A 64 -5.58 -13.00 15.64
C ILE A 64 -4.46 -12.19 16.30
N ASP A 65 -4.29 -10.93 15.90
CA ASP A 65 -3.24 -10.01 16.34
C ASP A 65 -3.65 -8.55 16.12
N GLU A 66 -4.30 -7.95 17.13
CA GLU A 66 -4.69 -6.53 17.12
C GLU A 66 -3.48 -5.58 16.93
N GLY A 67 -2.30 -5.94 17.44
CA GLY A 67 -1.10 -5.13 17.24
C GLY A 67 -0.68 -5.07 15.76
N TYR A 68 -0.75 -6.21 15.07
CA TYR A 68 -0.48 -6.28 13.63
C TYR A 68 -1.54 -5.59 12.79
N LEU A 69 -2.82 -5.65 13.20
CA LEU A 69 -3.90 -4.88 12.56
C LEU A 69 -3.56 -3.39 12.49
N PHE A 70 -3.22 -2.75 13.62
CA PHE A 70 -2.89 -1.32 13.62
C PHE A 70 -1.62 -1.01 12.82
N ARG A 71 -0.62 -1.91 12.81
CA ARG A 71 0.54 -1.75 11.91
C ARG A 71 0.11 -1.73 10.43
N ARG A 72 -0.77 -2.64 10.01
CA ARG A 72 -1.29 -2.67 8.64
C ARG A 72 -2.20 -1.48 8.32
N LEU A 73 -2.97 -1.00 9.28
CA LEU A 73 -3.81 0.19 9.10
C LEU A 73 -2.96 1.43 8.81
N LYS A 74 -1.82 1.59 9.52
CA LYS A 74 -0.83 2.63 9.18
C LYS A 74 -0.31 2.50 7.75
N CYS A 75 0.08 1.28 7.34
CA CYS A 75 0.54 1.04 5.96
C CYS A 75 -0.55 1.43 4.95
N CYS A 76 -1.79 0.99 5.13
CA CYS A 76 -2.88 1.31 4.20
C CYS A 76 -3.17 2.82 4.16
N ALA A 77 -3.15 3.50 5.31
CA ALA A 77 -3.32 4.95 5.35
C ALA A 77 -2.22 5.68 4.59
N LEU A 78 -0.96 5.24 4.72
CA LEU A 78 0.18 5.89 4.05
C LEU A 78 0.30 5.53 2.56
N GLU A 79 0.10 4.27 2.20
CA GLU A 79 0.19 3.76 0.82
C GLU A 79 -1.02 4.13 -0.03
N ASP A 80 -2.23 3.98 0.49
CA ASP A 80 -3.46 3.97 -0.32
C ASP A 80 -4.29 5.25 -0.18
N VAL A 81 -3.97 6.10 0.81
CA VAL A 81 -4.57 7.43 1.02
C VAL A 81 -3.49 8.50 0.90
N GLY A 82 -2.40 8.39 1.66
CA GLY A 82 -1.24 9.27 1.56
C GLY A 82 -1.60 10.76 1.67
N PRO A 83 -1.09 11.63 0.78
CA PRO A 83 -1.38 13.06 0.85
C PRO A 83 -2.80 13.43 0.39
N ALA A 84 -3.61 12.47 -0.07
CA ALA A 84 -4.98 12.74 -0.50
C ALA A 84 -5.95 13.10 0.64
N ASP A 85 -5.64 12.69 1.87
CA ASP A 85 -6.43 12.97 3.08
C ASP A 85 -5.53 12.87 4.33
N LEU A 86 -4.71 13.90 4.53
CA LEU A 86 -3.74 13.97 5.63
C LEU A 86 -4.40 13.99 7.02
N ASP A 87 -5.65 14.46 7.13
CA ASP A 87 -6.40 14.42 8.39
C ASP A 87 -6.65 12.95 8.78
N THR A 88 -7.25 12.15 7.88
CA THR A 88 -7.49 10.72 8.15
C THR A 88 -6.19 9.95 8.40
N VAL A 89 -5.12 10.21 7.63
CA VAL A 89 -3.81 9.59 7.85
C VAL A 89 -3.28 9.92 9.25
N SER A 90 -3.33 11.18 9.66
CA SER A 90 -2.80 11.61 10.95
C SER A 90 -3.55 10.98 12.14
N GLN A 91 -4.87 10.82 12.04
CA GLN A 91 -5.68 10.18 13.08
C GLN A 91 -5.30 8.70 13.24
N VAL A 92 -5.13 7.96 12.12
CA VAL A 92 -4.66 6.56 12.14
C VAL A 92 -3.28 6.46 12.77
N LEU A 93 -2.34 7.32 12.38
CA LEU A 93 -0.98 7.32 12.93
C LEU A 93 -0.97 7.65 14.42
N TRP A 94 -1.75 8.65 14.83
CA TRP A 94 -1.79 9.13 16.20
C TRP A 94 -2.36 8.09 17.17
N VAL A 95 -3.46 7.42 16.80
CA VAL A 95 -4.14 6.46 17.68
C VAL A 95 -3.46 5.08 17.68
N SER A 96 -2.66 4.78 16.65
CA SER A 96 -1.91 3.52 16.54
C SER A 96 -0.98 3.30 17.73
N GLY A 97 -1.31 2.32 18.58
CA GLY A 97 -0.55 1.99 19.78
C GLY A 97 -1.06 2.65 21.07
N LYS A 98 -2.12 3.47 21.02
CA LYS A 98 -2.73 4.12 22.19
C LYS A 98 -3.90 3.33 22.76
N ARG A 99 -3.65 2.11 23.21
CA ARG A 99 -4.69 1.20 23.74
C ARG A 99 -5.51 1.81 24.89
N ASP A 100 -4.83 2.42 25.87
CA ASP A 100 -5.50 3.06 27.02
C ASP A 100 -6.34 4.27 26.62
N TRP A 101 -5.94 4.96 25.55
CA TRP A 101 -6.75 6.04 25.01
C TRP A 101 -8.01 5.47 24.36
N MET A 102 -7.90 4.46 23.49
CA MET A 102 -9.08 3.84 22.86
C MET A 102 -10.06 3.27 23.88
N SER A 103 -9.55 2.63 24.95
CA SER A 103 -10.40 2.09 26.02
C SER A 103 -11.24 3.16 26.72
N ARG A 104 -10.74 4.40 26.84
CA ARG A 104 -11.46 5.53 27.45
C ARG A 104 -12.47 6.20 26.50
N HIS A 105 -12.41 5.92 25.20
CA HIS A 105 -13.20 6.58 24.17
C HIS A 105 -14.03 5.57 23.36
N GLY A 106 -14.76 4.70 24.06
CA GLY A 106 -15.70 3.73 23.45
C GLY A 106 -15.11 2.34 23.13
N GLY A 107 -13.82 2.13 23.40
CA GLY A 107 -13.16 0.85 23.17
C GLY A 107 -12.54 0.72 21.77
N SER A 108 -11.67 -0.28 21.58
CA SER A 108 -10.93 -0.42 20.32
C SER A 108 -11.82 -0.75 19.12
N ASP A 109 -12.96 -1.42 19.31
CA ASP A 109 -13.91 -1.68 18.23
C ASP A 109 -14.58 -0.41 17.71
N PHE A 110 -15.04 0.46 18.61
CA PHE A 110 -15.67 1.73 18.24
C PHE A 110 -14.71 2.62 17.44
N VAL A 111 -13.49 2.78 17.96
CA VAL A 111 -12.44 3.57 17.30
C VAL A 111 -12.04 2.95 15.96
N LEU A 112 -11.88 1.62 15.89
CA LEU A 112 -11.52 0.93 14.66
C LEU A 112 -12.62 1.08 13.60
N ALA A 113 -13.90 0.91 13.96
CA ALA A 113 -15.01 1.14 13.04
C ALA A 113 -15.00 2.55 12.47
N TYR A 114 -14.75 3.56 13.31
CA TYR A 114 -14.60 4.96 12.88
C TYR A 114 -13.48 5.13 11.85
N LEU A 115 -12.28 4.63 12.15
CA LEU A 115 -11.13 4.77 11.25
C LEU A 115 -11.36 4.05 9.92
N LEU A 116 -11.98 2.86 9.93
CA LEU A 116 -12.31 2.14 8.70
C LEU A 116 -13.34 2.91 7.85
N HIS A 117 -14.34 3.52 8.49
CA HIS A 117 -15.29 4.39 7.81
C HIS A 117 -14.58 5.57 7.14
N ARG A 118 -13.72 6.26 7.88
CA ARG A 118 -12.91 7.38 7.38
C ARG A 118 -12.05 6.96 6.19
N LEU A 119 -11.25 5.90 6.32
CA LEU A 119 -10.39 5.40 5.24
C LEU A 119 -11.17 4.95 3.99
N CYS A 120 -12.34 4.33 4.17
CA CYS A 120 -13.23 3.98 3.06
C CYS A 120 -13.92 5.19 2.43
N GLN A 121 -13.98 6.34 3.09
CA GLN A 121 -14.54 7.58 2.54
C GLN A 121 -13.46 8.51 1.97
N SER A 122 -12.21 8.39 2.43
CA SER A 122 -11.08 9.16 1.93
C SER A 122 -10.89 8.98 0.43
N LYS A 123 -10.29 10.00 -0.20
CA LYS A 123 -9.76 9.89 -1.56
C LYS A 123 -8.57 8.93 -1.54
N ALA A 124 -8.41 8.13 -2.59
CA ALA A 124 -7.31 7.19 -2.72
C ALA A 124 -6.16 7.78 -3.54
N LEU A 125 -4.92 7.52 -3.15
CA LEU A 125 -3.74 7.92 -3.91
C LEU A 125 -2.56 7.02 -3.53
N ARG A 126 -1.92 6.44 -4.54
CA ARG A 126 -0.78 5.51 -4.38
C ARG A 126 0.60 6.11 -4.67
N THR A 127 0.68 7.42 -4.88
CA THR A 127 1.95 8.11 -5.17
C THR A 127 3.04 7.80 -4.15
N THR A 128 2.71 7.74 -2.85
CA THR A 128 3.67 7.42 -1.78
C THR A 128 4.38 6.08 -2.01
N ASP A 129 3.63 5.04 -2.40
CA ASP A 129 4.15 3.69 -2.65
C ASP A 129 4.90 3.63 -3.99
N ASN A 130 4.29 4.17 -5.05
CA ASN A 130 4.89 4.24 -6.39
C ASN A 130 6.24 4.98 -6.36
N LEU A 131 6.37 6.04 -5.56
CA LEU A 131 7.62 6.78 -5.39
C LEU A 131 8.72 5.94 -4.76
N ILE A 132 8.43 5.23 -3.67
CA ILE A 132 9.41 4.35 -3.02
C ILE A 132 9.90 3.33 -4.04
N TYR A 133 8.97 2.68 -4.73
CA TYR A 133 9.31 1.65 -5.70
C TYR A 133 10.13 2.21 -6.86
N THR A 134 9.68 3.32 -7.47
CA THR A 134 10.36 3.98 -8.60
C THR A 134 11.76 4.43 -8.22
N ALA A 135 11.90 5.16 -7.10
CA ALA A 135 13.18 5.64 -6.58
C ALA A 135 14.18 4.50 -6.37
N CYS A 136 13.71 3.40 -5.78
CA CYS A 136 14.53 2.25 -5.45
C CYS A 136 14.90 1.37 -6.64
N LYS A 137 13.91 1.08 -7.50
CA LYS A 137 13.98 -0.05 -8.46
C LYS A 137 14.14 0.39 -9.90
N SER A 138 13.78 1.64 -10.24
CA SER A 138 13.90 2.09 -11.63
C SER A 138 15.37 2.23 -12.04
N PRO A 139 15.77 1.69 -13.20
CA PRO A 139 17.10 1.91 -13.76
C PRO A 139 17.42 3.40 -14.01
N LEU A 140 16.39 4.24 -14.23
CA LEU A 140 16.56 5.67 -14.48
C LEU A 140 17.27 6.40 -13.33
N TYR A 141 17.05 5.95 -12.09
CA TYR A 141 17.64 6.56 -10.89
C TYR A 141 18.86 5.80 -10.36
N ALA A 142 19.45 4.87 -11.14
CA ALA A 142 20.62 4.11 -10.72
C ALA A 142 21.83 5.01 -10.42
N GLY A 143 22.08 6.00 -11.27
CA GLY A 143 23.16 6.97 -11.07
C GLY A 143 22.94 7.83 -9.81
N GLN A 144 21.70 8.29 -9.59
CA GLN A 144 21.34 9.06 -8.39
C GLN A 144 21.51 8.23 -7.12
N ARG A 145 21.15 6.95 -7.12
CA ARG A 145 21.40 6.06 -5.97
C ARG A 145 22.90 6.00 -5.64
N GLU A 146 23.75 5.81 -6.65
CA GLU A 146 25.20 5.81 -6.47
C GLU A 146 25.70 7.16 -5.93
N VAL A 147 25.35 8.27 -6.58
CA VAL A 147 25.77 9.63 -6.18
C VAL A 147 25.31 9.98 -4.77
N PHE A 148 24.01 9.83 -4.46
CA PHE A 148 23.44 10.24 -3.17
C PHE A 148 23.90 9.32 -2.01
N SER A 149 24.24 8.06 -2.31
CA SER A 149 24.83 7.17 -1.30
C SER A 149 26.17 7.70 -0.77
N GLY A 150 26.94 8.41 -1.60
CA GLY A 150 28.21 9.03 -1.25
C GLY A 150 28.11 10.37 -0.51
N MET A 151 26.95 11.03 -0.54
CA MET A 151 26.78 12.37 0.04
C MET A 151 26.67 12.37 1.58
N THR A 152 27.14 13.44 2.20
CA THR A 152 26.91 13.76 3.61
C THR A 152 25.47 14.23 3.85
N LEU A 153 25.02 14.31 5.11
CA LEU A 153 23.69 14.83 5.44
C LEU A 153 23.50 16.29 5.00
N GLY A 154 24.56 17.10 5.06
CA GLY A 154 24.53 18.49 4.57
C GLY A 154 24.32 18.55 3.07
N GLU A 155 25.11 17.80 2.30
CA GLU A 155 24.99 17.74 0.84
C GLU A 155 23.62 17.18 0.39
N LEU A 156 23.09 16.18 1.09
CA LEU A 156 21.74 15.66 0.81
C LEU A 156 20.65 16.70 1.07
N ALA A 157 20.79 17.50 2.13
CA ALA A 157 19.85 18.57 2.45
C ALA A 157 19.96 19.71 1.43
N ASP A 158 21.17 20.15 1.09
CA ASP A 158 21.40 21.15 0.06
C ASP A 158 20.80 20.70 -1.28
N ALA A 159 21.00 19.43 -1.66
CA ALA A 159 20.39 18.85 -2.84
C ALA A 159 18.86 18.81 -2.76
N PHE A 160 18.29 18.47 -1.60
CA PHE A 160 16.83 18.46 -1.41
C PHE A 160 16.20 19.86 -1.60
N MET A 161 16.96 20.92 -1.31
CA MET A 161 16.53 22.31 -1.45
C MET A 161 16.62 22.85 -2.88
N GLU A 162 17.23 22.12 -3.82
CA GLU A 162 17.31 22.54 -5.22
C GLU A 162 15.91 22.61 -5.87
N GLU A 163 15.64 23.74 -6.51
CA GLU A 163 14.47 23.90 -7.36
C GLU A 163 14.57 22.92 -8.55
N ASP A 164 13.44 22.41 -9.04
CA ASP A 164 13.33 21.49 -10.18
C ASP A 164 13.68 20.00 -10.00
N ARG A 165 13.99 19.53 -8.79
CA ARG A 165 14.12 18.08 -8.57
C ARG A 165 12.78 17.35 -8.74
N ASP A 166 12.84 16.18 -9.38
CA ASP A 166 11.68 15.31 -9.49
C ASP A 166 11.37 14.59 -8.18
N ALA A 167 10.18 14.03 -8.11
CA ALA A 167 9.65 13.41 -6.91
C ALA A 167 10.44 12.18 -6.44
N ALA A 168 10.98 11.40 -7.37
CA ALA A 168 11.72 10.18 -7.07
C ALA A 168 13.13 10.51 -6.56
N GLU A 169 13.77 11.55 -7.11
CA GLU A 169 15.02 12.10 -6.57
C GLU A 169 14.82 12.63 -5.14
N LEU A 170 13.78 13.43 -4.90
CA LEU A 170 13.44 13.91 -3.56
C LEU A 170 13.18 12.75 -2.59
N THR A 171 12.55 11.67 -3.08
CA THR A 171 12.33 10.44 -2.30
C THR A 171 13.66 9.78 -1.94
N LEU A 172 14.62 9.64 -2.87
CA LEU A 172 15.95 9.09 -2.57
C LEU A 172 16.72 9.95 -1.56
N LEU A 173 16.72 11.27 -1.74
CA LEU A 173 17.37 12.20 -0.82
C LEU A 173 16.79 12.06 0.59
N ALA A 174 15.46 12.04 0.72
CA ALA A 174 14.78 11.79 1.98
C ALA A 174 15.12 10.41 2.58
N TYR A 175 15.22 9.38 1.74
CA TYR A 175 15.60 8.04 2.14
C TYR A 175 17.01 7.99 2.74
N PHE A 176 17.99 8.58 2.06
CA PHE A 176 19.38 8.62 2.54
C PHE A 176 19.55 9.53 3.76
N MET A 177 18.81 10.64 3.85
CA MET A 177 18.80 11.49 5.05
C MET A 177 18.22 10.77 6.26
N CYS A 178 17.10 10.08 6.10
CA CYS A 178 16.47 9.32 7.17
C CYS A 178 17.28 8.06 7.56
N GLY A 179 18.00 7.50 6.59
CA GLY A 179 18.80 6.28 6.71
C GLY A 179 18.09 5.07 6.12
N THR A 180 18.86 4.17 5.50
CA THR A 180 18.35 3.02 4.73
C THR A 180 18.11 1.78 5.60
N ARG A 181 17.70 1.97 6.86
CA ARG A 181 17.36 0.84 7.76
C ARG A 181 16.09 0.11 7.34
N TYR A 182 15.37 0.67 6.39
CA TYR A 182 14.16 0.10 5.83
C TYR A 182 14.54 -0.68 4.57
N PRO A 183 13.97 -1.88 4.38
CA PRO A 183 14.40 -2.76 3.31
C PRO A 183 13.96 -2.18 1.96
N CYS A 184 14.93 -1.61 1.27
CA CYS A 184 14.96 -1.53 -0.16
C CYS A 184 16.20 -2.33 -0.57
N ASP A 185 15.98 -3.54 -1.12
CA ASP A 185 17.06 -4.51 -1.34
C ASP A 185 18.23 -4.00 -2.21
N ASP A 186 18.03 -2.87 -2.92
CA ASP A 186 18.99 -2.27 -3.84
C ASP A 186 19.70 -1.04 -3.27
N LEU A 187 19.50 -0.71 -1.98
CA LEU A 187 20.17 0.41 -1.32
C LEU A 187 21.09 -0.09 -0.22
N ASP A 188 22.33 0.43 -0.20
CA ASP A 188 23.30 0.14 0.85
C ASP A 188 22.82 0.64 2.21
N LEU A 189 23.09 -0.15 3.26
CA LEU A 189 22.80 0.23 4.64
C LEU A 189 23.62 1.46 5.06
N LYS A 190 22.93 2.55 5.38
CA LYS A 190 23.48 3.85 5.75
C LYS A 190 22.74 4.37 6.97
N LYS A 191 23.51 4.87 7.93
CA LYS A 191 22.97 5.56 9.08
C LYS A 191 22.53 6.95 8.64
N GLY A 192 21.26 7.28 8.87
CA GLY A 192 20.73 8.64 8.70
C GLY A 192 20.31 9.26 10.03
N SER A 193 19.68 10.42 9.93
CA SER A 193 19.09 11.19 11.02
C SER A 193 17.68 11.66 10.58
N PRO A 194 16.61 11.04 11.11
CA PRO A 194 15.26 11.51 10.81
C PRO A 194 15.04 12.97 11.21
N ASP A 195 15.66 13.42 12.30
CA ASP A 195 15.58 14.82 12.74
C ASP A 195 16.17 15.77 11.67
N HIS A 196 17.25 15.36 11.00
CA HIS A 196 17.85 16.14 9.91
C HIS A 196 16.91 16.25 8.70
N LEU A 197 16.19 15.19 8.37
CA LEU A 197 15.14 15.24 7.34
C LEU A 197 14.01 16.19 7.76
N LEU A 198 13.59 16.16 9.03
CA LEU A 198 12.54 17.07 9.53
C LEU A 198 12.98 18.54 9.45
N ASP A 199 14.21 18.84 9.84
CA ASP A 199 14.78 20.20 9.76
C ASP A 199 14.92 20.66 8.30
N THR A 200 15.30 19.75 7.41
CA THR A 200 15.38 20.00 5.96
C THR A 200 13.99 20.30 5.39
N CYS A 201 12.99 19.46 5.69
CA CYS A 201 11.60 19.69 5.28
C CYS A 201 11.06 21.03 5.80
N TYR A 202 11.34 21.37 7.06
CA TYR A 202 10.93 22.65 7.64
C TYR A 202 11.57 23.82 6.88
N SER A 203 12.87 23.72 6.57
CA SER A 203 13.61 24.73 5.80
C SER A 203 13.11 24.85 4.35
N PHE A 204 12.67 23.74 3.75
CA PHE A 204 12.01 23.70 2.44
C PHE A 204 10.62 24.37 2.42
N GLY A 205 10.05 24.67 3.59
CA GLY A 205 8.70 25.24 3.69
C GLY A 205 7.59 24.20 3.74
N VAL A 206 7.92 22.94 4.07
CA VAL A 206 6.91 21.92 4.35
C VAL A 206 6.08 22.34 5.57
N PRO A 207 4.74 22.30 5.51
CA PRO A 207 3.90 22.71 6.62
C PRO A 207 4.22 21.94 7.91
N ALA A 208 4.27 22.66 9.04
CA ALA A 208 4.62 22.11 10.34
C ALA A 208 3.76 20.88 10.71
N PHE A 209 2.46 20.90 10.40
CA PHE A 209 1.57 19.78 10.69
C PHE A 209 2.00 18.47 9.98
N LEU A 210 2.56 18.57 8.76
CA LEU A 210 3.04 17.40 8.04
C LEU A 210 4.28 16.85 8.75
N THR A 211 5.22 17.72 9.14
CA THR A 211 6.41 17.32 9.92
C THR A 211 6.06 16.75 11.30
N ASP A 212 5.02 17.26 11.97
CA ASP A 212 4.55 16.73 13.25
C ASP A 212 3.87 15.37 13.07
N MET A 213 3.14 15.17 11.97
CA MET A 213 2.60 13.87 11.62
C MET A 213 3.70 12.84 11.38
N LEU A 214 4.85 13.23 10.81
CA LEU A 214 6.02 12.35 10.68
C LEU A 214 6.54 11.92 12.07
N LYS A 215 6.45 12.74 13.11
CA LYS A 215 6.87 12.31 14.46
C LYS A 215 5.95 11.23 15.06
N LEU A 216 4.72 11.08 14.55
CA LEU A 216 3.71 10.16 15.12
C LEU A 216 3.95 8.69 14.76
N SER A 217 4.32 8.37 13.51
CA SER A 217 4.28 6.95 13.11
C SER A 217 5.37 6.08 13.76
N ARG A 218 6.45 6.71 14.28
CA ARG A 218 7.73 6.09 14.71
C ARG A 218 8.39 5.17 13.65
N SER A 219 7.76 5.02 12.49
CA SER A 219 8.10 4.12 11.40
C SER A 219 8.36 5.01 10.18
N TYR A 220 9.62 5.40 9.99
CA TYR A 220 9.99 6.35 8.95
C TYR A 220 9.94 5.79 7.51
N GLU A 221 9.48 4.54 7.36
CA GLU A 221 9.36 3.77 6.10
C GLU A 221 8.65 4.52 4.97
N PHE A 222 7.49 5.11 5.26
CA PHE A 222 6.68 5.80 4.24
C PHE A 222 6.89 7.32 4.26
N PHE A 223 7.68 7.83 5.19
CA PHE A 223 7.89 9.26 5.34
C PHE A 223 8.80 9.83 4.27
N VAL A 224 9.75 9.00 3.85
CA VAL A 224 10.71 9.31 2.78
C VAL A 224 10.00 9.63 1.46
N SER A 225 8.78 9.14 1.23
CA SER A 225 7.99 9.44 0.03
C SER A 225 6.74 10.26 0.29
N LEU A 226 6.24 10.36 1.52
CA LEU A 226 5.03 11.14 1.80
C LEU A 226 5.22 12.64 1.56
N VAL A 227 6.37 13.21 1.98
CA VAL A 227 6.66 14.63 1.73
C VAL A 227 6.85 14.90 0.23
N PRO A 228 7.66 14.13 -0.52
CA PRO A 228 7.72 14.26 -1.97
C PRO A 228 6.35 14.11 -2.66
N ALA A 229 5.53 13.13 -2.24
CA ALA A 229 4.19 12.95 -2.79
C ALA A 229 3.28 14.16 -2.53
N TRP A 230 3.37 14.79 -1.36
CA TRP A 230 2.64 16.01 -1.03
C TRP A 230 3.13 17.21 -1.87
N ILE A 231 4.45 17.38 -2.02
CA ILE A 231 5.03 18.45 -2.86
C ILE A 231 4.49 18.34 -4.30
N GLN A 232 4.45 17.12 -4.86
CA GLN A 232 3.90 16.91 -6.20
C GLN A 232 2.41 17.22 -6.29
N LEU A 233 1.63 16.82 -5.27
CA LEU A 233 0.21 17.11 -5.24
C LEU A 233 -0.08 18.61 -5.16
N GLU A 234 0.69 19.38 -4.38
CA GLU A 234 0.55 20.86 -4.32
C GLU A 234 1.00 21.56 -5.60
N ARG A 235 1.96 20.98 -6.33
CA ARG A 235 2.44 21.49 -7.63
C ARG A 235 1.54 21.08 -8.80
N ALA A 236 0.56 20.21 -8.60
CA ALA A 236 -0.29 19.72 -9.67
C ALA A 236 -1.24 20.81 -10.18
N ASP A 237 -1.11 21.17 -11.46
CA ASP A 237 -1.99 22.14 -12.10
C ASP A 237 -3.45 21.67 -12.20
N THR A 238 -3.63 20.36 -12.43
CA THR A 238 -4.94 19.73 -12.58
C THR A 238 -5.04 18.51 -11.69
N ILE A 239 -6.07 18.49 -10.85
CA ILE A 239 -6.42 17.37 -9.98
C ILE A 239 -7.83 16.92 -10.31
N ARG A 240 -8.00 15.63 -10.59
CA ARG A 240 -9.30 15.00 -10.83
C ARG A 240 -9.55 13.91 -9.80
N ILE A 241 -10.82 13.70 -9.48
CA ILE A 241 -11.25 12.53 -8.70
C ILE A 241 -11.94 11.59 -9.66
N VAL A 242 -11.38 10.38 -9.81
CA VAL A 242 -11.89 9.34 -10.69
C VAL A 242 -12.51 8.22 -9.86
N ASN A 243 -13.77 7.93 -10.15
CA ASN A 243 -14.47 6.79 -9.61
C ASN A 243 -14.44 5.68 -10.65
N GLU A 244 -13.63 4.66 -10.43
CA GLU A 244 -13.55 3.50 -11.30
C GLU A 244 -14.74 2.57 -11.04
N ALA A 245 -15.41 2.14 -12.11
CA ALA A 245 -16.41 1.08 -12.03
C ALA A 245 -15.71 -0.27 -11.85
N LEU A 246 -15.22 -0.52 -10.62
CA LEU A 246 -14.52 -1.75 -10.29
C LEU A 246 -15.49 -2.93 -10.31
N ALA A 247 -15.06 -4.04 -10.91
CA ALA A 247 -15.80 -5.29 -10.85
C ALA A 247 -15.95 -5.76 -9.39
N SER A 248 -17.14 -6.29 -9.07
CA SER A 248 -17.38 -6.94 -7.78
C SER A 248 -16.37 -8.05 -7.53
N SER A 249 -15.87 -8.14 -6.30
CA SER A 249 -14.92 -9.17 -5.90
C SER A 249 -15.55 -10.56 -6.00
N VAL A 250 -14.85 -11.50 -6.65
CA VAL A 250 -15.21 -12.93 -6.61
C VAL A 250 -14.88 -13.45 -5.22
N MET A 251 -15.85 -14.07 -4.54
CA MET A 251 -15.64 -14.61 -3.19
C MET A 251 -15.14 -16.05 -3.25
N ILE A 252 -14.02 -16.32 -2.57
CA ILE A 252 -13.43 -17.65 -2.37
C ILE A 252 -13.63 -18.04 -0.91
N GLY A 253 -14.74 -18.71 -0.63
CA GLY A 253 -15.25 -18.85 0.75
C GLY A 253 -15.61 -17.50 1.33
N SER A 254 -15.09 -17.16 2.52
CA SER A 254 -15.34 -15.87 3.18
C SER A 254 -14.42 -14.74 2.71
N TRP A 255 -13.46 -15.03 1.82
CA TRP A 255 -12.43 -14.08 1.42
C TRP A 255 -12.60 -13.62 -0.02
N PRO A 256 -12.40 -12.33 -0.33
CA PRO A 256 -12.37 -11.87 -1.70
C PRO A 256 -11.13 -12.43 -2.40
N SER A 257 -11.27 -12.83 -3.67
CA SER A 257 -10.24 -13.57 -4.40
C SER A 257 -8.92 -12.81 -4.49
N GLU A 258 -8.98 -11.49 -4.60
CA GLU A 258 -7.82 -10.61 -4.66
C GLU A 258 -7.02 -10.62 -3.35
N ALA A 259 -7.60 -11.05 -2.21
CA ALA A 259 -6.84 -11.24 -0.97
C ALA A 259 -5.83 -12.39 -1.05
N LEU A 260 -6.05 -13.36 -1.95
CA LEU A 260 -5.16 -14.48 -2.21
C LEU A 260 -4.08 -14.05 -3.21
N ASP A 261 -3.13 -13.27 -2.70
CA ASP A 261 -2.10 -12.61 -3.49
C ASP A 261 -0.68 -13.11 -3.22
N ARG A 262 0.31 -12.42 -3.79
CA ARG A 262 1.74 -12.70 -3.63
C ARG A 262 2.27 -12.62 -2.20
N HIS A 263 1.56 -11.98 -1.27
CA HIS A 263 1.96 -11.86 0.13
C HIS A 263 1.35 -12.96 1.00
N THR A 264 0.46 -13.80 0.44
CA THR A 264 -0.15 -14.92 1.15
C THR A 264 0.41 -16.26 0.68
N ALA A 265 0.57 -17.21 1.61
CA ALA A 265 0.99 -18.56 1.26
C ALA A 265 -0.05 -19.25 0.34
N ALA A 266 -1.34 -19.01 0.61
CA ALA A 266 -2.45 -19.53 -0.20
C ALA A 266 -2.43 -18.95 -1.63
N GLY A 267 -2.21 -17.64 -1.79
CA GLY A 267 -2.08 -17.01 -3.11
C GLY A 267 -0.90 -17.58 -3.91
N LYS A 268 0.29 -17.67 -3.32
CA LYS A 268 1.46 -18.31 -3.98
C LYS A 268 1.20 -19.77 -4.38
N ARG A 269 0.46 -20.54 -3.58
CA ARG A 269 0.06 -21.92 -3.94
C ARG A 269 -0.94 -21.92 -5.09
N SER A 270 -1.89 -20.98 -5.08
CA SER A 270 -2.89 -20.82 -6.14
C SER A 270 -2.24 -20.46 -7.47
N TYR A 271 -1.24 -19.57 -7.49
CA TYR A 271 -0.50 -19.23 -8.70
C TYR A 271 0.27 -20.43 -9.28
N ARG A 272 0.88 -21.27 -8.44
CA ARG A 272 1.53 -22.51 -8.91
C ARG A 272 0.54 -23.49 -9.52
N LEU A 273 -0.65 -23.61 -8.94
CA LEU A 273 -1.71 -24.46 -9.48
C LEU A 273 -2.24 -23.88 -10.79
N PHE A 274 -2.50 -22.58 -10.85
CA PHE A 274 -2.92 -21.87 -12.05
C PHE A 274 -1.95 -22.08 -13.21
N LEU A 275 -0.65 -21.95 -12.98
CA LEU A 275 0.37 -22.21 -14.01
C LEU A 275 0.34 -23.65 -14.54
N LYS A 276 0.01 -24.64 -13.68
CA LYS A 276 -0.14 -26.04 -14.11
C LYS A 276 -1.45 -26.27 -14.87
N SER A 277 -2.50 -25.56 -14.51
CA SER A 277 -3.86 -25.73 -15.05
C SER A 277 -4.16 -24.84 -16.26
N CYS A 278 -3.31 -23.86 -16.56
CA CYS A 278 -3.49 -22.92 -17.67
C CYS A 278 -2.32 -22.98 -18.66
N PRO A 279 -2.35 -23.92 -19.63
CA PRO A 279 -1.31 -24.05 -20.66
C PRO A 279 -1.03 -22.79 -21.49
N PRO A 280 -2.01 -21.95 -21.86
CA PRO A 280 -1.73 -20.71 -22.58
C PRO A 280 -0.76 -19.78 -21.84
N VAL A 281 -1.02 -19.56 -20.56
CA VAL A 281 -0.19 -18.66 -19.73
C VAL A 281 1.18 -19.26 -19.44
N SER A 282 1.24 -20.54 -19.03
CA SER A 282 2.54 -21.17 -18.72
C SER A 282 3.40 -21.39 -19.97
N GLY A 283 2.79 -21.73 -21.10
CA GLY A 283 3.47 -21.83 -22.39
C GLY A 283 4.04 -20.48 -22.85
N PHE A 284 3.28 -19.39 -22.67
CA PHE A 284 3.75 -18.04 -22.96
C PHE A 284 4.97 -17.66 -22.13
N ILE A 285 4.91 -17.82 -20.80
CA ILE A 285 6.03 -17.52 -19.90
C ILE A 285 7.26 -18.37 -20.25
N ALA A 286 7.09 -19.67 -20.48
CA ALA A 286 8.21 -20.56 -20.82
C ALA A 286 8.90 -20.16 -22.14
N LYS A 287 8.13 -19.66 -23.11
CA LYS A 287 8.65 -19.23 -24.42
C LYS A 287 9.35 -17.88 -24.35
N HIS A 288 8.77 -16.90 -23.68
CA HIS A 288 9.23 -15.51 -23.73
C HIS A 288 10.11 -15.10 -22.54
N LEU A 289 9.98 -15.78 -21.40
CA LEU A 289 10.64 -15.43 -20.13
C LEU A 289 11.22 -16.68 -19.43
N PRO A 290 12.02 -17.53 -20.10
CA PRO A 290 12.42 -18.84 -19.61
C PRO A 290 13.25 -18.84 -18.31
N LYS A 291 13.84 -17.69 -17.95
CA LYS A 291 14.68 -17.52 -16.75
C LYS A 291 13.96 -16.88 -15.57
N ALA A 292 12.76 -16.34 -15.78
CA ALA A 292 12.02 -15.63 -14.76
C ALA A 292 11.28 -16.59 -13.81
N ASP A 293 11.06 -16.15 -12.57
CA ASP A 293 10.15 -16.86 -11.65
C ASP A 293 8.71 -16.68 -12.12
N ALA A 294 8.15 -17.72 -12.75
CA ALA A 294 6.79 -17.70 -13.27
C ALA A 294 5.74 -17.36 -12.19
N VAL A 295 5.94 -17.76 -10.93
CA VAL A 295 5.00 -17.42 -9.85
C VAL A 295 5.04 -15.93 -9.53
N ASP A 296 6.23 -15.33 -9.55
CA ASP A 296 6.41 -13.89 -9.32
C ASP A 296 5.84 -13.05 -10.49
N LEU A 297 5.98 -13.54 -11.73
CA LEU A 297 5.36 -12.93 -12.91
C LEU A 297 3.84 -12.90 -12.83
N ILE A 298 3.21 -14.05 -12.48
CA ILE A 298 1.76 -14.11 -12.29
C ILE A 298 1.31 -13.25 -11.11
N ALA A 299 2.06 -13.29 -10.01
CA ALA A 299 1.81 -12.44 -8.84
C ALA A 299 1.73 -10.95 -9.22
N TRP A 300 2.62 -10.47 -10.07
CA TRP A 300 2.60 -9.11 -10.57
C TRP A 300 1.45 -8.85 -11.54
N ALA A 301 1.22 -9.72 -12.53
CA ALA A 301 0.14 -9.52 -13.48
C ALA A 301 -1.22 -9.44 -12.76
N VAL A 302 -1.44 -10.31 -11.78
CA VAL A 302 -2.63 -10.29 -10.92
C VAL A 302 -2.67 -9.04 -10.03
N PHE A 303 -1.53 -8.57 -9.54
CA PHE A 303 -1.48 -7.30 -8.80
C PHE A 303 -1.93 -6.14 -9.67
N VAL A 304 -1.48 -6.06 -10.93
CA VAL A 304 -1.90 -5.03 -11.89
C VAL A 304 -3.39 -5.12 -12.19
N LEU A 305 -3.92 -6.33 -12.40
CA LEU A 305 -5.30 -6.56 -12.82
C LEU A 305 -6.33 -6.42 -11.68
N GLU A 306 -5.99 -6.79 -10.44
CA GLU A 306 -6.95 -6.83 -9.33
C GLU A 306 -6.49 -6.06 -8.08
N GLY A 307 -5.19 -6.11 -7.79
CA GLY A 307 -4.62 -5.72 -6.51
C GLY A 307 -4.42 -4.22 -6.37
N GLN A 308 -4.04 -3.53 -7.44
CA GLN A 308 -3.79 -2.09 -7.44
C GLN A 308 -5.00 -1.21 -7.68
N CYS A 309 -6.13 -1.79 -8.09
CA CYS A 309 -7.34 -1.06 -8.43
C CYS A 309 -7.81 -0.17 -7.27
N LEU A 310 -8.02 1.11 -7.55
CA LEU A 310 -8.48 2.11 -6.59
C LEU A 310 -9.85 2.62 -7.02
N ASN A 311 -10.76 2.80 -6.05
CA ASN A 311 -11.96 3.59 -6.26
C ASN A 311 -11.80 4.95 -5.56
N ASN A 312 -12.46 5.99 -6.08
CA ASN A 312 -12.33 7.38 -5.60
C ASN A 312 -10.86 7.86 -5.63
N LYS A 313 -10.15 7.60 -6.73
CA LYS A 313 -8.72 7.89 -6.93
C LYS A 313 -8.49 9.36 -7.28
N ILE A 314 -7.44 9.97 -6.72
CA ILE A 314 -6.90 11.24 -7.21
C ILE A 314 -6.02 10.97 -8.43
N GLU A 315 -6.28 11.68 -9.53
CA GLU A 315 -5.44 11.71 -10.72
C GLU A 315 -4.88 13.10 -10.97
N TYR A 316 -3.59 13.13 -11.30
CA TYR A 316 -2.84 14.26 -11.85
C TYR A 316 -1.69 13.68 -12.69
N ASP A 317 -1.10 14.50 -13.56
CA ASP A 317 -0.16 14.02 -14.58
C ASP A 317 1.04 13.28 -13.99
N GLU A 318 1.66 13.83 -12.96
CA GLU A 318 2.82 13.19 -12.31
C GLU A 318 2.46 11.88 -11.59
N ALA A 319 1.26 11.74 -11.02
CA ALA A 319 0.83 10.46 -10.45
C ALA A 319 0.69 9.37 -11.52
N ASN A 320 0.20 9.72 -12.70
CA ASN A 320 0.10 8.78 -13.83
C ASN A 320 1.49 8.42 -14.36
N ARG A 321 2.36 9.41 -14.57
CA ARG A 321 3.76 9.18 -14.96
C ARG A 321 4.48 8.27 -13.97
N LEU A 322 4.33 8.50 -12.66
CA LEU A 322 4.96 7.67 -11.63
C LEU A 322 4.39 6.24 -11.60
N GLN A 323 3.11 6.06 -11.92
CA GLN A 323 2.55 4.73 -12.07
C GLN A 323 3.21 3.99 -13.25
N GLU A 324 3.33 4.63 -14.42
CA GLU A 324 4.03 4.07 -15.59
C GLU A 324 5.49 3.73 -15.24
N LEU A 325 6.23 4.64 -14.61
CA LEU A 325 7.61 4.40 -14.17
C LEU A 325 7.74 3.25 -13.16
N THR A 326 6.75 3.09 -12.28
CA THR A 326 6.71 1.99 -11.30
C THR A 326 6.52 0.66 -12.02
N GLU A 327 5.60 0.61 -12.98
CA GLU A 327 5.35 -0.58 -13.81
C GLU A 327 6.61 -0.91 -14.63
N ASP A 328 7.20 0.07 -15.32
CA ASP A 328 8.45 -0.08 -16.10
C ASP A 328 9.64 -0.55 -15.25
N ALA A 329 9.81 0.00 -14.05
CA ALA A 329 10.85 -0.41 -13.11
C ALA A 329 10.69 -1.88 -12.72
N TRP A 330 9.45 -2.32 -12.50
CA TRP A 330 9.15 -3.71 -12.21
C TRP A 330 9.49 -4.59 -13.42
N MET A 331 9.08 -4.18 -14.63
CA MET A 331 9.34 -4.94 -15.87
C MET A 331 10.82 -5.09 -16.16
N SER A 332 11.56 -4.00 -16.04
CA SER A 332 13.00 -3.94 -16.30
C SER A 332 13.75 -4.89 -15.35
N SER A 333 13.28 -5.06 -14.11
CA SER A 333 13.86 -6.01 -13.16
C SER A 333 13.67 -7.49 -13.54
N LYS A 334 12.87 -7.77 -14.58
CA LYS A 334 12.51 -9.12 -15.05
C LYS A 334 12.86 -9.37 -16.52
N ASP A 335 13.64 -8.49 -17.15
CA ASP A 335 14.00 -8.55 -18.57
C ASP A 335 12.77 -8.65 -19.51
N MET A 336 11.65 -8.01 -19.16
CA MET A 336 10.41 -8.06 -19.95
C MET A 336 10.22 -6.82 -20.82
N THR A 337 9.88 -6.99 -22.10
CA THR A 337 9.49 -5.87 -22.98
C THR A 337 8.03 -5.47 -22.78
N ALA A 338 7.65 -4.26 -23.21
CA ALA A 338 6.29 -3.75 -23.12
C ALA A 338 5.27 -4.62 -23.90
N GLU A 339 5.68 -5.21 -25.03
CA GLU A 339 4.83 -6.12 -25.80
C GLU A 339 4.56 -7.41 -25.03
N VAL A 340 5.61 -8.01 -24.45
CA VAL A 340 5.50 -9.23 -23.65
C VAL A 340 4.64 -8.99 -22.41
N GLN A 341 4.77 -7.80 -21.80
CA GLN A 341 3.94 -7.36 -20.68
C GLN A 341 2.46 -7.30 -21.06
N THR A 342 2.15 -6.59 -22.15
CA THR A 342 0.77 -6.41 -22.63
C THR A 342 0.12 -7.76 -22.93
N GLU A 343 0.86 -8.66 -23.59
CA GLU A 343 0.37 -10.01 -23.91
C GLU A 343 0.19 -10.86 -22.65
N LEU A 344 1.11 -10.80 -21.68
CA LEU A 344 0.96 -11.51 -20.40
C LEU A 344 -0.27 -11.03 -19.63
N LEU A 345 -0.47 -9.71 -19.53
CA LEU A 345 -1.64 -9.14 -18.83
C LEU A 345 -2.94 -9.57 -19.52
N ALA A 346 -2.99 -9.53 -20.85
CA ALA A 346 -4.15 -10.00 -21.61
C ALA A 346 -4.42 -11.50 -21.36
N LEU A 347 -3.39 -12.34 -21.46
CA LEU A 347 -3.52 -13.79 -21.22
C LEU A 347 -3.99 -14.09 -19.80
N VAL A 348 -3.45 -13.43 -18.78
CA VAL A 348 -3.89 -13.62 -17.40
C VAL A 348 -5.33 -13.15 -17.22
N LYS A 349 -5.68 -11.98 -17.77
CA LYS A 349 -7.04 -11.43 -17.73
C LYS A 349 -8.07 -12.38 -18.37
N ASP A 350 -7.75 -12.95 -19.52
CA ASP A 350 -8.63 -13.87 -20.24
C ASP A 350 -8.78 -15.24 -19.55
N ASN A 351 -7.88 -15.56 -18.61
CA ASN A 351 -7.87 -16.83 -17.87
C ASN A 351 -8.11 -16.64 -16.35
N MET A 352 -8.72 -15.53 -15.95
CA MET A 352 -9.01 -15.23 -14.53
C MET A 352 -9.93 -16.27 -13.87
N GLU A 353 -10.87 -16.85 -14.61
CA GLU A 353 -11.74 -17.92 -14.10
C GLU A 353 -10.93 -19.14 -13.63
N THR A 354 -9.97 -19.59 -14.44
CA THR A 354 -9.06 -20.70 -14.07
C THR A 354 -8.20 -20.36 -12.84
N LEU A 355 -7.84 -19.08 -12.65
CA LEU A 355 -7.15 -18.63 -11.43
C LEU A 355 -8.10 -18.68 -10.22
N HIS A 356 -9.36 -18.27 -10.37
CA HIS A 356 -10.36 -18.36 -9.30
C HIS A 356 -10.63 -19.83 -8.89
N ASP A 357 -10.73 -20.74 -9.86
CA ASP A 357 -10.84 -22.18 -9.59
C ASP A 357 -9.64 -22.71 -8.81
N SER A 358 -8.44 -22.28 -9.21
CA SER A 358 -7.19 -22.64 -8.52
C SER A 358 -7.19 -22.12 -7.08
N ARG A 359 -7.63 -20.88 -6.86
CA ARG A 359 -7.79 -20.28 -5.52
C ARG A 359 -8.82 -21.05 -4.68
N GLN A 360 -9.97 -21.40 -5.27
CA GLN A 360 -11.02 -22.17 -4.61
C GLN A 360 -10.52 -23.56 -4.19
N GLN A 361 -9.82 -24.27 -5.07
CA GLN A 361 -9.25 -25.58 -4.75
C GLN A 361 -8.24 -25.50 -3.60
N ILE A 362 -7.33 -24.52 -3.62
CA ILE A 362 -6.35 -24.35 -2.53
C ILE A 362 -7.05 -24.05 -1.20
N MET A 363 -8.06 -23.16 -1.19
CA MET A 363 -8.77 -22.80 0.03
C MET A 363 -9.61 -23.94 0.58
N SER A 364 -10.29 -24.71 -0.28
CA SER A 364 -11.01 -25.93 0.13
C SER A 364 -10.08 -26.93 0.81
N ASN A 365 -8.88 -27.13 0.26
CA ASN A 365 -7.88 -28.03 0.84
C ASN A 365 -7.39 -27.54 2.22
N ILE A 366 -7.16 -26.24 2.39
CA ILE A 366 -6.76 -25.65 3.68
C ILE A 366 -7.87 -25.82 4.72
N ASN A 367 -9.13 -25.57 4.33
CA ASN A 367 -10.28 -25.70 5.23
C ASN A 367 -10.48 -27.14 5.68
N ASN A 368 -10.36 -28.12 4.77
CA ASN A 368 -10.48 -29.54 5.12
C ASN A 368 -9.41 -29.97 6.13
N LEU A 369 -8.16 -29.53 5.93
CA LEU A 369 -7.07 -29.81 6.88
C LEU A 369 -7.35 -29.18 8.25
N HIS A 370 -7.81 -27.94 8.28
CA HIS A 370 -8.13 -27.23 9.51
C HIS A 370 -9.32 -27.86 10.25
N LEU A 371 -10.36 -28.32 9.54
CA LEU A 371 -11.49 -29.03 10.15
C LEU A 371 -11.09 -30.40 10.70
N SER A 372 -10.19 -31.12 10.02
CA SER A 372 -9.71 -32.42 10.50
C SER A 372 -8.81 -32.34 11.75
N ALA A 373 -8.28 -31.15 12.05
CA ALA A 373 -7.41 -30.91 13.20
C ALA A 373 -8.15 -30.43 14.47
N ARG A 374 -9.46 -30.14 14.36
CA ARG A 374 -10.35 -29.81 15.47
C ARG A 374 -11.08 -31.07 15.92
#